data_AF-A0A6N7H493-F1
#
_entry.id   AF-A0A6N7H493-F1
#
_cell.length_a   1.000
_cell.length_b   1.000
_cell.length_c   1.000
_cell.angle_alpha   90.00
_cell.angle_beta   90.00
_cell.angle_gamma   90.00
#
_symmetry.space_group_name_H-M   'P 1'
#
loop_
_entity.id
_entity.type
_entity.pdbx_description
1 polymer ?
#
loop_
_entity_poly.entity_id
_entity_poly.type
_entity_poly.pdbx_seq_one_letter_code
_entity_poly.pdbx_strand_id
1 'polypeptide(L)' 'MTITITAFERSPDGGKGLARDMRVRWALEEVGQHYDVRLLSFKAMKEPAHLALHP' A
#
# COMPACT_ATOMS: atom_id res chain seq x y z
N MET A 1 -9.04 -7.32 -13.71
CA MET A 1 -8.00 -6.37 -13.28
C MET A 1 -7.84 -6.51 -11.79
N THR A 2 -6.64 -6.84 -11.32
CA THR A 2 -6.39 -7.03 -9.88
C THR A 2 -6.14 -5.66 -9.25
N ILE A 3 -6.78 -5.38 -8.11
CA ILE A 3 -6.54 -4.16 -7.34
C ILE A 3 -5.10 -4.22 -6.83
N THR A 4 -4.30 -3.16 -6.99
CA THR A 4 -2.95 -3.09 -6.42
C THR A 4 -2.88 -1.95 -5.42
N ILE A 5 -2.58 -2.26 -4.16
CA ILE A 5 -2.33 -1.26 -3.12
C ILE A 5 -0.83 -1.03 -2.96
N THR A 6 -0.43 0.20 -2.61
CA THR A 6 0.96 0.49 -2.27
C THR A 6 1.12 0.57 -0.76
N ALA A 7 2.13 -0.12 -0.21
CA ALA A 7 2.43 -0.15 1.22
C ALA A 7 3.94 0.02 1.44
N PHE A 8 4.34 0.50 2.62
CA PHE A 8 5.77 0.64 2.93
C PHE A 8 6.45 -0.73 3.08
N GLU A 9 7.62 -0.89 2.46
CA GLU A 9 8.45 -2.09 2.64
C GLU A 9 8.95 -2.23 4.10
N ARG A 10 9.17 -1.09 4.76
CA ARG A 10 9.58 -0.96 6.16
C ARG A 10 8.74 0.12 6.81
N SER A 11 7.59 -0.29 7.32
CA SER A 11 6.63 0.64 7.92
C SER A 11 7.19 1.25 9.22
N PRO A 12 7.03 2.57 9.43
CA PRO A 12 7.47 3.24 10.66
C PRO A 12 6.58 2.88 11.86
N ASP A 13 5.43 2.23 11.64
CA ASP A 13 4.53 1.82 12.70
C ASP A 13 5.00 0.56 13.46
N GLY A 14 6.10 -0.08 13.02
CA GLY A 14 6.66 -1.26 13.66
C GLY A 14 5.74 -2.48 13.62
N GLY A 15 4.86 -2.59 12.62
CA GLY A 15 3.93 -3.71 12.49
C GLY A 15 2.66 -3.60 13.34
N LYS A 16 2.38 -2.41 13.89
CA LYS A 16 1.19 -2.15 14.71
C LYS A 16 -0.09 -1.90 13.91
N GLY A 17 -0.02 -1.88 12.58
CA GLY A 17 -1.17 -1.66 11.69
C GLY A 17 -1.76 -0.26 11.76
N LEU A 18 -0.90 0.76 11.98
CA LEU A 18 -1.30 2.17 12.05
C LEU A 18 -1.16 2.87 10.70
N ALA A 19 -0.43 2.28 9.75
CA ALA A 19 -0.34 2.77 8.38
C ALA A 19 -1.71 2.76 7.69
N ARG A 20 -1.93 3.72 6.78
CA ARG A 20 -3.25 3.96 6.18
C ARG A 20 -3.70 2.83 5.25
N ASP A 21 -2.78 2.07 4.67
CA ASP A 21 -3.09 0.93 3.83
C ASP A 21 -3.86 -0.16 4.60
N MET A 22 -3.72 -0.23 5.92
CA MET A 22 -4.42 -1.20 6.76
C MET A 22 -5.95 -1.11 6.63
N ARG A 23 -6.51 0.11 6.54
CA ARG A 23 -7.96 0.29 6.37
C ARG A 23 -8.44 -0.23 5.02
N VAL A 24 -7.62 -0.07 3.98
CA VAL A 24 -7.93 -0.54 2.62
C VAL A 24 -7.85 -2.06 2.56
N ARG A 25 -6.79 -2.65 3.14
CA ARG A 25 -6.66 -4.11 3.28
C ARG A 25 -7.88 -4.69 3.97
N TRP A 26 -8.25 -4.14 5.12
CA TRP A 26 -9.41 -4.64 5.87
C TRP A 26 -10.68 -4.65 5.01
N ALA A 27 -10.99 -3.54 4.32
CA ALA A 27 -12.16 -3.49 3.44
C ALA A 27 -12.13 -4.55 2.32
N LEU A 28 -10.96 -4.80 1.73
CA LEU A 28 -10.80 -5.81 0.66
C LEU A 28 -10.94 -7.24 1.19
N GLU A 29 -10.36 -7.53 2.36
CA GLU A 29 -10.48 -8.83 3.02
C GLU A 29 -11.94 -9.13 3.41
N GLU A 30 -12.67 -8.15 3.97
CA GLU A 30 -14.08 -8.32 4.38
C GLU A 30 -14.99 -8.73 3.22
N VAL A 31 -14.71 -8.23 2.01
CA VAL A 31 -15.49 -8.57 0.81
C VAL A 31 -14.88 -9.73 0.01
N GLY A 32 -13.79 -10.34 0.48
CA GLY A 32 -13.09 -11.42 -0.21
C GLY A 32 -12.48 -11.01 -1.55
N GLN A 33 -12.19 -9.73 -1.75
CA GLN A 33 -11.65 -9.21 -3.00
C GLN A 33 -10.14 -9.40 -3.06
N HIS A 34 -9.67 -10.16 -4.06
CA HIS A 34 -8.24 -10.31 -4.32
C HIS A 34 -7.57 -8.97 -4.67
N TYR A 35 -6.38 -8.77 -4.09
CA TYR A 35 -5.52 -7.62 -4.34
C TYR A 35 -4.03 -8.01 -4.26
N ASP A 36 -3.22 -7.24 -4.96
CA ASP A 36 -1.77 -7.29 -4.89
C ASP A 36 -1.21 -6.16 -4.04
N VAL A 37 -0.01 -6.37 -3.51
CA VAL A 37 0.72 -5.37 -2.72
C VAL A 37 1.99 -4.99 -3.45
N ARG A 38 2.13 -3.70 -3.75
CA ARG A 38 3.40 -3.12 -4.17
C ARG A 38 4.11 -2.50 -2.97
N LEU A 39 5.27 -3.04 -2.62
CA LEU A 39 6.12 -2.49 -1.58
C LEU A 39 6.88 -1.24 -2.08
N LEU A 40 6.98 -0.25 -1.22
CA LEU A 40 7.60 1.05 -1.52
C LEU A 40 8.58 1.44 -0.41
N SER A 41 9.79 1.80 -0.78
CA SER A 41 10.77 2.41 0.14
C SER A 41 10.49 3.90 0.32
N PHE A 42 10.95 4.48 1.44
CA PHE A 42 10.87 5.93 1.65
C PHE A 42 11.57 6.75 0.56
N LYS A 43 12.63 6.21 -0.04
CA LYS A 43 13.32 6.83 -1.17
C LYS A 43 12.45 6.79 -2.42
N ALA A 44 11.96 5.60 -2.78
CA ALA A 44 11.13 5.37 -3.97
C ALA A 44 9.80 6.14 -3.92
N MET A 45 9.27 6.41 -2.72
CA MET A 45 8.06 7.22 -2.54
C MET A 45 8.14 8.61 -3.17
N LYS A 46 9.34 9.17 -3.30
CA LYS A 46 9.56 10.50 -3.88
C LYS A 46 10.00 10.46 -5.35
N GLU A 47 10.15 9.28 -5.93
CA GLU A 47 10.62 9.13 -7.29
C GLU A 47 9.51 9.40 -8.30
N PRO A 48 9.82 9.99 -9.49
CA PRO A 48 8.81 10.32 -10.50
C PRO A 48 7.93 9.14 -10.90
N ALA A 49 8.48 7.93 -10.93
CA ALA A 49 7.74 6.71 -11.28
C ALA A 49 6.61 6.40 -10.29
N HIS A 50 6.80 6.68 -8.99
CA HIS A 50 5.73 6.52 -8.01
C HIS A 50 4.73 7.67 -8.09
N LEU A 51 5.23 8.91 -8.22
CA LEU A 51 4.41 10.11 -8.29
C LEU A 51 3.46 10.12 -9.51
N ALA A 52 3.89 9.57 -10.66
CA ALA A 52 3.08 9.46 -11.86
C ALA A 52 1.84 8.56 -11.73
N LEU A 53 1.70 7.85 -10.60
CA LEU A 53 0.57 6.97 -10.30
C LEU A 53 -0.45 7.62 -9.38
N HIS A 54 -0.10 8.77 -8.81
CA HIS A 54 -1.06 9.60 -8.11
C HIS A 54 -1.86 10.35 -9.17
N PRO A 55 -3.20 10.38 -9.05
CA PRO A 55 -4.04 11.16 -9.96
C PRO A 55 -3.74 12.66 -9.90
#